data_AF-A0A916VUY7-F1
#
_entry.id   AF-A0A916VUY7-F1
#
_cell.length_a   1.000
_cell.length_b   1.000
_cell.length_c   1.000
_cell.angle_alpha   90.00
_cell.angle_beta   90.00
_cell.angle_gamma   90.00
#
_symmetry.space_group_name_H-M   'P 1'
#
loop_
_entity.id
_entity.type
_entity.pdbx_description
1 polymer ?
#
loop_
_entity_poly.entity_id
_entity_poly.type
_entity_poly.pdbx_seq_one_letter_code
_entity_poly.pdbx_strand_id
1 'polypeptide(L)'
;MVDSDIDILKRMIQPEATVALESEYQKNIVKLTEDCDNYTVTIYGMPDDDEVIVIKVDTFSAPKEIFQANRGECKRADFAIIADIIEKGKFIVFIEMKGGKKTSKEKEIIQQLKGAQCFVEYCQAIGKSFWEKQDFLDDYKYRFVSIKNIKIPKSKTRYESKANIHDTPENMLKISSPNHIQFNHLIGHKK
;
A
#
# COMPACT_ATOMS: atom_id res chain seq x y z
N MET A 1 19.08 -17.00 -14.20
CA MET A 1 18.36 -15.71 -14.17
C MET A 1 18.45 -15.22 -12.74
N VAL A 2 18.76 -13.94 -12.53
CA VAL A 2 18.65 -13.33 -11.20
C VAL A 2 17.18 -12.99 -11.06
N ASP A 3 16.51 -13.60 -10.09
CA ASP A 3 15.09 -13.35 -9.87
C ASP A 3 14.89 -11.88 -9.47
N SER A 4 13.83 -11.25 -9.98
CA SER A 4 13.47 -9.89 -9.58
C SER A 4 12.97 -9.86 -8.14
N ASP A 5 12.94 -8.69 -7.52
CA ASP A 5 12.38 -8.52 -6.18
C ASP A 5 10.89 -8.91 -6.15
N ILE A 6 10.14 -8.65 -7.24
CA ILE A 6 8.74 -9.05 -7.38
C ILE A 6 8.60 -10.58 -7.46
N ASP A 7 9.46 -11.27 -8.21
CA ASP A 7 9.46 -12.74 -8.30
C ASP A 7 9.78 -13.40 -6.96
N ILE A 8 10.71 -12.82 -6.20
CA ILE A 8 11.03 -13.26 -4.84
C ILE A 8 9.82 -13.06 -3.93
N LEU A 9 9.18 -11.88 -3.96
CA LEU A 9 7.98 -11.60 -3.15
C LEU A 9 6.84 -12.56 -3.46
N LYS A 10 6.56 -12.83 -4.75
CA LYS A 10 5.50 -13.76 -5.18
C LYS A 10 5.71 -15.20 -4.71
N ARG A 11 6.97 -15.62 -4.49
CA ARG A 11 7.29 -16.94 -3.93
C ARG A 11 7.40 -16.94 -2.41
N MET A 12 7.74 -15.81 -1.80
CA MET A 12 7.89 -15.66 -0.36
C MET A 12 6.54 -15.48 0.35
N ILE A 13 5.60 -14.77 -0.27
CA ILE A 13 4.31 -14.42 0.32
C ILE A 13 3.27 -15.50 -0.02
N GLN A 14 2.47 -15.89 0.98
CA GLN A 14 1.37 -16.84 0.77
C GLN A 14 0.35 -16.26 -0.22
N PRO A 15 -0.13 -17.02 -1.22
CA PRO A 15 -1.07 -16.52 -2.22
C PRO A 15 -2.34 -15.90 -1.63
N GLU A 16 -2.83 -16.43 -0.51
CA GLU A 16 -4.03 -15.95 0.19
C GLU A 16 -3.85 -14.55 0.81
N ALA A 17 -2.60 -14.14 1.03
CA ALA A 17 -2.26 -12.79 1.49
C ALA A 17 -2.05 -11.81 0.32
N THR A 18 -2.26 -12.23 -0.93
CA THR A 18 -2.11 -11.37 -2.11
C THR A 18 -3.46 -11.02 -2.73
N VAL A 19 -3.51 -9.89 -3.44
CA VAL A 19 -4.68 -9.47 -4.23
C VAL A 19 -4.32 -9.52 -5.70
N ALA A 20 -5.04 -10.33 -6.48
CA ALA A 20 -4.80 -10.47 -7.91
C ALA A 20 -5.17 -9.20 -8.68
N LEU A 21 -4.45 -8.93 -9.76
CA LEU A 21 -4.84 -7.94 -10.75
C LEU A 21 -6.05 -8.44 -11.55
N GLU A 22 -6.89 -7.50 -11.98
CA GLU A 22 -7.97 -7.75 -12.95
C GLU A 22 -7.73 -6.89 -14.20
N SER A 23 -8.39 -7.25 -15.31
CA SER A 23 -8.36 -6.44 -16.54
C SER A 23 -9.72 -5.79 -16.77
N GLU A 24 -9.73 -4.47 -16.94
CA GLU A 24 -10.91 -3.70 -17.32
C GLU A 24 -10.56 -2.80 -18.50
N TYR A 25 -11.29 -2.93 -19.62
CA TYR A 25 -11.01 -2.20 -20.87
C TYR A 25 -9.53 -2.27 -21.32
N GLN A 26 -8.95 -3.47 -21.28
CA GLN A 26 -7.55 -3.75 -21.64
C GLN A 26 -6.52 -3.04 -20.75
N LYS A 27 -6.91 -2.61 -19.54
CA LYS A 27 -6.01 -2.01 -18.55
C LYS A 27 -6.05 -2.78 -17.26
N ASN A 28 -4.88 -2.97 -16.65
CA ASN A 28 -4.77 -3.62 -15.36
C ASN A 28 -5.36 -2.72 -14.27
N ILE A 29 -6.16 -3.33 -13.41
CA ILE A 29 -6.75 -2.72 -12.22
C ILE A 29 -6.52 -3.64 -11.02
N VAL A 30 -6.68 -3.10 -9.82
CA VAL A 30 -6.81 -3.91 -8.61
C VAL A 30 -7.98 -3.40 -7.78
N LYS A 31 -8.74 -4.33 -7.20
CA LYS A 31 -9.85 -4.03 -6.28
C LYS A 31 -9.43 -4.37 -4.85
N LEU A 32 -9.21 -3.34 -4.04
CA LEU A 32 -8.90 -3.48 -2.63
C LEU A 32 -10.22 -3.49 -1.86
N THR A 33 -10.48 -4.52 -1.04
CA THR A 33 -11.73 -4.64 -0.28
C THR A 33 -11.44 -4.80 1.20
N GLU A 34 -12.04 -3.95 2.03
CA GLU A 34 -12.01 -4.06 3.50
C GLU A 34 -13.07 -5.08 3.96
N ASP A 35 -12.65 -6.10 4.72
CA ASP A 35 -13.51 -7.23 5.11
C ASP A 35 -14.72 -6.82 5.96
N CYS A 36 -14.57 -5.77 6.76
CA CYS A 36 -15.57 -5.38 7.75
C CYS A 36 -16.78 -4.65 7.16
N ASP A 37 -16.58 -3.86 6.09
CA ASP A 37 -17.59 -2.94 5.56
C ASP A 37 -17.98 -3.24 4.10
N ASN A 38 -17.45 -4.31 3.49
CA ASN A 38 -17.53 -4.58 2.03
C ASN A 38 -17.20 -3.32 1.21
N TYR A 39 -16.28 -2.51 1.75
CA TYR A 39 -15.88 -1.26 1.15
C TYR A 39 -14.75 -1.55 0.17
N THR A 40 -15.08 -1.47 -1.12
CA THR A 40 -14.13 -1.70 -2.21
C THR A 40 -13.66 -0.39 -2.82
N VAL A 41 -12.35 -0.32 -3.08
CA VAL A 41 -11.68 0.74 -3.81
C VAL A 41 -10.98 0.13 -5.02
N THR A 42 -11.24 0.69 -6.20
CA THR A 42 -10.56 0.29 -7.42
C THR A 42 -9.41 1.24 -7.73
N ILE A 43 -8.22 0.68 -7.91
CA ILE A 43 -7.05 1.40 -8.40
C ILE A 43 -6.85 1.01 -9.86
N TYR A 44 -6.82 2.02 -10.72
CA TYR A 44 -6.72 1.87 -12.17
C TYR A 44 -5.29 2.14 -12.67
N GLY A 45 -4.94 1.52 -13.81
CA GLY A 45 -3.66 1.74 -14.48
C GLY A 45 -2.52 1.13 -13.68
N MET A 46 -2.75 -0.05 -13.13
CA MET A 46 -1.72 -0.85 -12.47
C MET A 46 -0.63 -1.24 -13.48
N PRO A 47 0.61 -1.45 -13.02
CA PRO A 47 1.68 -2.06 -13.84
C PRO A 47 1.31 -3.45 -14.35
N ASP A 48 2.17 -4.01 -15.18
CA ASP A 48 2.05 -5.41 -15.59
C ASP A 48 2.32 -6.36 -14.41
N ASP A 49 1.77 -7.58 -14.47
CA ASP A 49 1.78 -8.51 -13.34
C ASP A 49 3.20 -8.83 -12.86
N ASP A 50 4.18 -8.92 -13.75
CA ASP A 50 5.60 -9.13 -13.44
C ASP A 50 6.28 -7.92 -12.79
N GLU A 51 5.69 -6.72 -12.88
CA GLU A 51 6.22 -5.49 -12.28
C GLU A 51 5.61 -5.18 -10.90
N VAL A 52 4.60 -5.92 -10.44
CA VAL A 52 3.86 -5.57 -9.22
C VAL A 52 3.38 -6.76 -8.40
N ILE A 53 3.32 -6.56 -7.09
CA ILE A 53 2.58 -7.43 -6.16
C ILE A 53 1.76 -6.57 -5.20
N VAL A 54 0.51 -6.99 -4.97
CA VAL A 54 -0.39 -6.37 -4.00
C VAL A 54 -0.58 -7.32 -2.84
N ILE A 55 -0.22 -6.89 -1.64
CA ILE A 55 -0.25 -7.68 -0.42
C ILE A 55 -1.29 -7.10 0.54
N LYS A 56 -2.16 -7.95 1.06
CA LYS A 56 -3.06 -7.63 2.17
C LYS A 56 -2.33 -7.88 3.49
N VAL A 57 -1.84 -6.80 4.10
CA VAL A 57 -0.87 -6.84 5.21
C VAL A 57 -1.53 -7.14 6.54
N ASP A 58 -2.81 -6.81 6.70
CA ASP A 58 -3.58 -7.08 7.91
C ASP A 58 -3.99 -8.55 8.07
N THR A 59 -3.88 -9.37 7.01
CA THR A 59 -4.04 -10.83 7.08
C THR A 59 -3.00 -11.49 8.00
N PHE A 60 -1.84 -10.85 8.18
CA PHE A 60 -0.79 -11.36 9.07
C PHE A 60 -1.16 -11.09 10.53
N SER A 61 -1.23 -12.17 11.32
CA SER A 61 -1.48 -12.08 12.75
C SER A 61 -0.53 -11.10 13.43
N ALA A 62 -1.10 -10.11 14.11
CA ALA A 62 -0.30 -9.16 14.87
C ALA A 62 0.53 -9.90 15.94
N PRO A 63 1.82 -9.58 16.11
CA PRO A 63 2.75 -10.25 17.03
C PRO A 63 2.49 -9.91 18.52
N LYS A 64 1.25 -10.09 18.97
CA LYS A 64 0.77 -9.76 20.32
C LYS A 64 1.41 -10.60 21.42
N GLU A 65 1.98 -11.75 21.06
CA GLU A 65 2.73 -12.60 21.98
C GLU A 65 4.14 -12.06 22.27
N ILE A 66 4.66 -11.19 21.39
CA ILE A 66 6.01 -10.62 21.51
C ILE A 66 5.95 -9.18 22.05
N PHE A 67 4.99 -8.39 21.58
CA PHE A 67 4.90 -6.97 21.91
C PHE A 67 3.69 -6.61 22.77
N GLN A 68 3.89 -5.68 23.70
CA GLN A 68 2.84 -5.15 24.57
C GLN A 68 1.78 -4.29 23.84
N ALA A 69 1.99 -3.95 22.56
CA ALA A 69 1.09 -3.16 21.72
C ALA A 69 0.74 -1.74 22.23
N ASN A 70 1.50 -1.20 23.18
CA ASN A 70 1.20 0.07 23.86
C ASN A 70 1.48 1.32 23.01
N ARG A 71 2.26 1.21 21.93
CA ARG A 71 2.57 2.34 21.02
C ARG A 71 2.09 2.10 19.59
N GLY A 72 1.34 1.03 19.36
CA GLY A 72 0.79 0.67 18.05
C GLY A 72 1.68 -0.29 17.25
N GLU A 73 2.66 -0.93 17.89
CA GLU A 73 3.60 -1.89 17.28
C GLU A 73 2.90 -3.11 16.65
N CYS A 74 1.71 -3.44 17.16
CA CYS A 74 0.87 -4.53 16.67
C CYS A 74 -0.21 -4.07 15.66
N LYS A 75 -0.22 -2.79 15.26
CA LYS A 75 -1.13 -2.31 14.23
C LYS A 75 -0.53 -2.57 12.85
N ARG A 76 -1.39 -2.72 11.84
CA ARG A 76 -1.03 -2.82 10.42
C ARG A 76 -2.04 -2.03 9.61
N ALA A 77 -1.60 -1.53 8.47
CA ALA A 77 -2.50 -1.03 7.45
C ALA A 77 -3.04 -2.20 6.62
N ASP A 78 -4.11 -1.94 5.87
CA ASP A 78 -4.81 -2.99 5.14
C ASP A 78 -3.96 -3.55 3.99
N PHE A 79 -3.27 -2.70 3.22
CA PHE A 79 -2.55 -3.13 2.02
C PHE A 79 -1.16 -2.51 1.86
N ALA A 80 -0.29 -3.23 1.15
CA ALA A 80 0.95 -2.74 0.57
C ALA A 80 1.00 -3.12 -0.92
N ILE A 81 1.30 -2.15 -1.79
CA ILE A 81 1.58 -2.37 -3.21
C ILE A 81 3.06 -2.17 -3.43
N ILE A 82 3.76 -3.19 -3.90
CA ILE A 82 5.19 -3.14 -4.21
C ILE A 82 5.32 -3.23 -5.73
N ALA A 83 5.92 -2.21 -6.34
CA ALA A 83 6.05 -2.11 -7.79
C ALA A 83 7.48 -1.76 -8.19
N ASP A 84 8.02 -2.49 -9.15
CA ASP A 84 9.29 -2.20 -9.84
C ASP A 84 8.99 -1.93 -11.32
N ILE A 85 8.81 -0.65 -11.65
CA ILE A 85 8.32 -0.25 -12.97
C ILE A 85 9.49 0.31 -13.75
N ILE A 86 9.83 -0.32 -14.87
CA ILE A 86 11.07 -0.01 -15.62
C ILE A 86 11.20 1.48 -15.93
N GLU A 87 10.12 2.14 -16.37
CA GLU A 87 10.15 3.54 -16.80
C GLU A 87 9.92 4.56 -15.67
N LYS A 88 9.45 4.13 -14.50
CA LYS A 88 9.02 5.03 -13.41
C LYS A 88 9.84 4.86 -12.14
N GLY A 89 10.51 3.73 -11.99
CA GLY A 89 11.26 3.32 -10.81
C GLY A 89 10.44 2.48 -9.84
N LYS A 90 11.03 2.29 -8.66
CA LYS A 90 10.57 1.36 -7.63
C LYS A 90 9.81 2.07 -6.52
N PHE A 91 8.64 1.54 -6.16
CA PHE A 91 7.73 2.13 -5.19
C PHE A 91 7.13 1.10 -4.25
N ILE A 92 6.99 1.46 -2.97
CA ILE A 92 6.19 0.73 -2.00
C ILE A 92 5.11 1.67 -1.50
N VAL A 93 3.86 1.34 -1.78
CA VAL A 93 2.68 2.14 -1.41
C VAL A 93 1.94 1.44 -0.28
N PHE A 94 1.95 2.05 0.91
CA PHE A 94 1.20 1.61 2.07
C PHE A 94 -0.17 2.27 2.08
N ILE A 95 -1.23 1.47 2.18
CA ILE A 95 -2.61 1.93 2.04
C ILE A 95 -3.41 1.52 3.27
N GLU A 96 -3.94 2.52 3.96
CA GLU A 96 -4.98 2.36 4.98
C GLU A 96 -6.33 2.80 4.40
N MET A 97 -7.31 1.90 4.44
CA MET A 97 -8.69 2.11 4.05
C MET A 97 -9.59 2.28 5.28
N LYS A 98 -10.58 3.16 5.16
CA LYS A 98 -11.66 3.28 6.15
C LYS A 98 -13.01 3.43 5.46
N GLY A 99 -13.87 2.44 5.66
CA GLY A 99 -15.30 2.47 5.35
C GLY A 99 -16.12 3.39 6.27
N GLY A 100 -17.23 3.88 5.74
CA GLY A 100 -18.30 4.52 6.52
C GLY A 100 -17.97 5.88 7.17
N LYS A 101 -18.80 6.26 8.16
CA LYS A 101 -18.70 7.54 8.89
C LYS A 101 -17.70 7.50 10.06
N LYS A 102 -17.13 6.33 10.38
CA LYS A 102 -16.20 6.17 11.50
C LYS A 102 -14.85 6.77 11.10
N THR A 103 -14.55 7.94 11.63
CA THR A 103 -13.22 8.54 11.51
C THR A 103 -12.29 7.98 12.58
N SER A 104 -11.37 7.10 12.18
CA SER A 104 -10.16 6.82 12.97
C SER A 104 -9.36 8.09 13.17
N LYS A 105 -8.75 8.22 14.34
CA LYS A 105 -7.86 9.36 14.62
C LYS A 105 -6.65 9.25 13.72
N GLU A 106 -6.15 10.40 13.23
CA GLU A 106 -4.97 10.44 12.37
C GLU A 106 -3.76 9.71 12.96
N LYS A 107 -3.56 9.85 14.28
CA LYS A 107 -2.54 9.11 15.04
C LYS A 107 -2.67 7.59 14.88
N GLU A 108 -3.88 7.05 14.82
CA GLU A 108 -4.09 5.61 14.68
C GLU A 108 -3.72 5.14 13.27
N ILE A 109 -4.10 5.90 12.25
CA ILE A 109 -3.74 5.64 10.86
C ILE A 109 -2.23 5.68 10.68
N ILE A 110 -1.55 6.67 11.26
CA ILE A 110 -0.08 6.77 11.28
C ILE A 110 0.54 5.50 11.88
N GLN A 111 0.01 4.99 12.98
CA GLN A 111 0.51 3.75 13.59
C GLN A 111 0.28 2.52 12.70
N GLN A 112 -0.88 2.43 12.03
CA GLN A 112 -1.17 1.34 11.10
C GLN A 112 -0.21 1.35 9.90
N LEU A 113 0.02 2.51 9.32
CA LEU A 113 0.97 2.71 8.22
C LEU A 113 2.41 2.39 8.61
N LYS A 114 2.86 2.81 9.81
CA LYS A 114 4.16 2.38 10.37
C LYS A 114 4.22 0.87 10.54
N GLY A 115 3.12 0.28 10.99
CA GLY A 115 2.92 -1.15 11.01
C GLY A 115 3.19 -1.77 9.65
N ALA A 116 2.50 -1.36 8.59
CA ALA A 116 2.71 -1.93 7.27
C ALA A 116 4.16 -1.75 6.76
N GLN A 117 4.79 -0.61 7.07
CA GLN A 117 6.22 -0.41 6.78
C GLN A 117 7.10 -1.45 7.48
N CYS A 118 6.93 -1.68 8.78
CA CYS A 118 7.71 -2.70 9.49
C CYS A 118 7.49 -4.13 8.95
N PHE A 119 6.35 -4.40 8.31
CA PHE A 119 6.13 -5.70 7.65
C PHE A 119 7.04 -5.83 6.42
N VAL A 120 7.11 -4.79 5.60
CA VAL A 120 8.00 -4.75 4.44
C VAL A 120 9.47 -4.80 4.85
N GLU A 121 9.86 -4.10 5.93
CA GLU A 121 11.22 -4.18 6.49
C GLU A 121 11.55 -5.61 6.98
N TYR A 122 10.57 -6.32 7.54
CA TYR A 122 10.73 -7.73 7.87
C TYR A 122 10.90 -8.59 6.61
N CYS A 123 10.07 -8.42 5.59
CA CYS A 123 10.24 -9.08 4.29
C CYS A 123 11.62 -8.81 3.70
N GLN A 124 12.11 -7.57 3.80
CA GLN A 124 13.44 -7.19 3.35
C GLN A 124 14.53 -8.00 4.08
N ALA A 125 14.46 -8.10 5.41
CA ALA A 125 15.38 -8.92 6.19
C ALA A 125 15.33 -10.40 5.79
N ILE A 126 14.13 -10.94 5.52
CA ILE A 126 13.95 -12.31 5.04
C ILE A 126 14.57 -12.52 3.66
N GLY A 127 14.33 -11.63 2.70
CA GLY A 127 14.92 -11.73 1.36
C GLY A 127 16.45 -11.67 1.39
N LYS A 128 17.03 -10.78 2.20
CA LYS A 128 18.49 -10.72 2.35
C LYS A 128 19.08 -11.96 2.99
N SER A 129 18.40 -12.52 4.00
CA SER A 129 18.95 -13.62 4.81
C SER A 129 18.69 -15.01 4.24
N PHE A 130 17.49 -15.24 3.68
CA PHE A 130 17.06 -16.57 3.22
C PHE A 130 17.05 -16.70 1.70
N TRP A 131 16.97 -15.59 0.96
CA TRP A 131 17.06 -15.56 -0.50
C TRP A 131 18.40 -15.04 -1.01
N GLU A 132 19.32 -14.71 -0.10
CA GLU A 132 20.68 -14.23 -0.38
C GLU A 132 20.75 -12.98 -1.30
N LYS A 133 19.64 -12.26 -1.45
CA LYS A 133 19.51 -11.07 -2.28
C LYS A 133 19.86 -9.83 -1.46
N GLN A 134 21.14 -9.44 -1.43
CA GLN A 134 21.66 -8.40 -0.52
C GLN A 134 21.04 -7.01 -0.71
N ASP A 135 20.64 -6.69 -1.94
CA ASP A 135 20.03 -5.44 -2.38
C ASP A 135 18.49 -5.47 -2.37
N PHE A 136 17.88 -6.55 -1.86
CA PHE A 136 16.44 -6.76 -1.88
C PHE A 136 15.69 -5.59 -1.23
N LEU A 137 14.80 -4.96 -2.00
CA LEU A 137 13.95 -3.82 -1.62
C LEU A 137 14.69 -2.55 -1.13
N ASP A 138 16.00 -2.41 -1.37
CA ASP A 138 16.80 -1.31 -0.80
C ASP A 138 16.53 0.07 -1.39
N ASP A 139 16.18 0.16 -2.67
CA ASP A 139 16.08 1.41 -3.43
C ASP A 139 14.63 1.84 -3.71
N TYR A 140 13.66 1.23 -3.03
CA TYR A 140 12.25 1.53 -3.22
C TYR A 140 11.83 2.83 -2.53
N LYS A 141 11.08 3.66 -3.24
CA LYS A 141 10.50 4.90 -2.69
C LYS A 141 9.21 4.59 -1.94
N TYR A 142 9.12 5.01 -0.69
CA TYR A 142 7.90 4.80 0.11
C TYR A 142 6.84 5.85 -0.18
N ARG A 143 5.58 5.41 -0.16
CA ARG A 143 4.39 6.23 -0.34
C ARG A 143 3.32 5.81 0.66
N PHE A 144 2.78 6.75 1.40
CA PHE A 144 1.79 6.52 2.45
C PHE A 144 0.46 7.13 2.06
N VAL A 145 -0.60 6.33 2.08
CA VAL A 145 -1.93 6.71 1.58
C VAL A 145 -3.00 6.31 2.58
N SER A 146 -3.92 7.24 2.85
CA SER A 146 -5.16 6.96 3.57
C SER A 146 -6.35 7.23 2.66
N ILE A 147 -7.20 6.21 2.46
CA ILE A 147 -8.37 6.26 1.61
C ILE A 147 -9.63 6.16 2.48
N LYS A 148 -10.48 7.18 2.42
CA LYS A 148 -11.72 7.26 3.19
C LYS A 148 -12.90 7.47 2.27
N ASN A 149 -13.98 6.72 2.48
CA ASN A 149 -15.23 6.94 1.77
C ASN A 149 -16.11 7.95 2.50
N ILE A 150 -15.84 9.24 2.30
CA ILE A 150 -16.67 10.28 2.88
C ILE A 150 -17.69 10.73 1.83
N LYS A 151 -18.99 10.52 2.10
CA LYS A 151 -20.10 11.09 1.31
C LYS A 151 -20.18 12.61 1.50
N ILE A 152 -19.15 13.36 1.13
CA ILE A 152 -19.18 14.82 1.08
C ILE A 152 -19.29 15.24 -0.39
N PRO A 153 -20.40 15.87 -0.82
CA PRO A 153 -20.44 16.54 -2.09
C PRO A 153 -19.66 17.85 -1.94
N LYS A 154 -18.38 17.88 -2.32
CA LYS A 154 -17.65 19.11 -2.67
C LYS A 154 -16.26 18.81 -3.22
N SER A 155 -16.06 19.15 -4.49
CA SER A 155 -14.75 19.30 -5.08
C SER A 155 -14.02 20.47 -4.41
N LYS A 156 -12.81 20.25 -3.87
CA LYS A 156 -11.91 21.37 -3.57
C LYS A 156 -11.52 22.02 -4.90
N THR A 157 -11.97 23.25 -5.13
CA THR A 157 -11.62 24.09 -6.29
C THR A 157 -10.24 24.76 -6.17
N ARG A 158 -9.54 24.55 -5.05
CA ARG A 158 -8.26 25.20 -4.77
C ARG A 158 -7.12 24.22 -5.06
N TYR A 159 -6.32 24.52 -6.09
CA TYR A 159 -5.04 23.86 -6.32
C TYR A 159 -4.16 24.08 -5.08
N GLU A 160 -3.98 23.05 -4.25
CA GLU A 160 -2.93 23.08 -3.22
C GLU A 160 -1.58 23.06 -3.95
N SER A 161 -0.93 24.22 -3.92
CA SER A 161 0.39 24.47 -4.48
C SER A 161 1.44 23.73 -3.65
N LYS A 162 2.15 22.80 -4.32
CA LYS A 162 3.07 21.78 -3.80
C LYS A 162 2.33 20.61 -3.13
N ALA A 163 2.09 19.55 -3.90
CA ALA A 163 1.80 18.24 -3.31
C ALA A 163 3.04 17.83 -2.52
N ASN A 164 2.96 17.82 -1.19
CA ASN A 164 4.01 17.23 -0.37
C ASN A 164 4.20 15.78 -0.84
N ILE A 165 5.46 15.36 -0.97
CA ILE A 165 5.77 13.97 -1.24
C ILE A 165 5.25 13.20 -0.02
N HIS A 166 4.32 12.28 -0.23
CA HIS A 166 3.72 11.50 0.85
C HIS A 166 4.61 10.32 1.23
N ASP A 167 5.87 10.60 1.54
CA ASP A 167 6.95 9.66 1.83
C ASP A 167 7.13 9.32 3.31
N THR A 168 6.30 9.88 4.19
CA THR A 168 6.21 9.49 5.60
C THR A 168 4.75 9.25 6.02
N PRO A 169 4.50 8.40 7.04
CA PRO A 169 3.17 8.19 7.59
C PRO A 169 2.49 9.50 8.02
N GLU A 170 3.25 10.42 8.61
CA GLU A 170 2.79 11.74 9.07
C GLU A 170 2.38 12.67 7.91
N ASN A 171 2.99 12.50 6.74
CA ASN A 171 2.70 13.26 5.52
C ASN A 171 1.88 12.48 4.50
N MET A 172 1.08 11.49 4.93
CA MET A 172 0.31 10.63 4.03
C MET A 172 -0.63 11.39 3.09
N LEU A 173 -0.80 10.87 1.87
CA LEU A 173 -1.81 11.32 0.92
C LEU A 173 -3.20 10.92 1.42
N LYS A 174 -4.10 11.89 1.59
CA LYS A 174 -5.48 11.66 2.06
C LYS A 174 -6.46 11.73 0.89
N ILE A 175 -7.08 10.62 0.55
CA ILE A 175 -8.09 10.52 -0.52
C ILE A 175 -9.47 10.36 0.13
N SER A 176 -10.33 11.36 -0.01
CA SER A 176 -11.67 11.39 0.61
C SER A 176 -12.83 11.03 -0.34
N SER A 177 -12.53 10.94 -1.63
CA SER A 177 -13.50 10.64 -2.69
C SER A 177 -12.87 9.64 -3.65
N PRO A 178 -12.91 8.34 -3.32
CA PRO A 178 -12.15 7.28 -3.99
C PRO A 178 -12.71 6.88 -5.37
N ASN A 179 -13.44 7.79 -6.03
CA ASN A 179 -13.96 7.53 -7.36
C ASN A 179 -12.79 7.67 -8.35
N HIS A 180 -12.39 6.57 -8.98
CA HIS A 180 -11.38 6.54 -10.04
C HIS A 180 -9.94 6.90 -9.61
N ILE A 181 -9.41 6.17 -8.62
CA ILE A 181 -8.02 6.32 -8.18
C ILE A 181 -7.07 5.73 -9.23
N GLN A 182 -6.07 6.49 -9.65
CA GLN A 182 -5.04 6.03 -10.60
C GLN A 182 -3.76 5.66 -9.83
N PHE A 183 -3.10 4.56 -10.20
CA PHE A 183 -1.85 4.15 -9.56
C PHE A 183 -0.77 5.25 -9.61
N ASN A 184 -0.63 5.96 -10.75
CA ASN A 184 0.28 7.09 -10.87
C ASN A 184 0.07 8.17 -9.79
N HIS A 185 -1.19 8.42 -9.42
CA HIS A 185 -1.50 9.38 -8.36
C HIS A 185 -0.94 8.91 -7.01
N LEU A 186 -1.00 7.61 -6.74
CA LEU A 186 -0.49 7.00 -5.51
C LEU A 186 1.04 7.03 -5.41
N ILE A 187 1.76 7.05 -6.53
CA ILE A 187 3.24 7.17 -6.53
C ILE A 187 3.72 8.63 -6.58
N GLY A 188 2.80 9.60 -6.63
CA GLY A 188 3.10 11.04 -6.67
C GLY A 188 3.34 11.59 -8.07
N HIS A 189 3.03 10.83 -9.12
CA HIS A 189 3.06 11.32 -10.50
C HIS A 189 1.68 11.90 -10.83
N LYS A 190 1.64 13.19 -11.17
CA LYS A 190 0.41 13.80 -11.72
C LYS A 190 0.25 13.39 -13.18
N LYS A 191 -1.01 13.19 -13.61
CA LYS A 191 -1.36 13.32 -15.03
C LYS A 191 -1.25 14.78 -15.43
#